data_AF-A0A368X9R7-F1
#
_entry.id   AF-A0A368X9R7-F1
#
_cell.length_a   1.000
_cell.length_b   1.000
_cell.length_c   1.000
_cell.angle_alpha   90.00
_cell.angle_beta   90.00
_cell.angle_gamma   90.00
#
_symmetry.space_group_name_H-M   'P 1'
#
loop_
_entity.id
_entity.type
_entity.pdbx_description
1 polymer ?
#
loop_
_entity_poly.entity_id
_entity_poly.type
_entity_poly.pdbx_seq_one_letter_code
_entity_poly.pdbx_strand_id
1 'polypeptide(L)'
;MAVSVRMDPLMEKELELAAKRKGITKSQFIIEAVERALGRKDPYALMVQLKVEEARAEYQAVSKAFDGVEQPYDSEASRAALVAKLRAKHGLSAD
;
A
#
# COMPACT_ATOMS: atom_id res chain seq x y z
N MET A 1 -14.29 -28.98 4.71
CA MET A 1 -13.65 -30.11 4.01
C MET A 1 -12.14 -29.89 4.08
N ALA A 2 -11.37 -30.86 4.56
CA ALA A 2 -9.92 -30.73 4.71
C ALA A 2 -9.21 -31.20 3.43
N VAL A 3 -8.13 -30.51 3.03
CA VAL A 3 -7.33 -30.84 1.84
C VAL A 3 -5.92 -31.18 2.31
N SER A 4 -5.42 -32.36 1.93
CA SER A 4 -4.02 -32.75 2.14
C SER A 4 -3.20 -32.42 0.88
N VAL A 5 -2.09 -31.70 1.04
CA VAL A 5 -1.21 -31.31 -0.07
C VAL A 5 0.13 -32.03 0.10
N ARG A 6 0.63 -32.68 -0.96
CA ARG A 6 2.01 -33.18 -1.00
C ARG A 6 2.88 -32.15 -1.71
N MET A 7 3.96 -31.73 -1.05
CA MET A 7 4.85 -30.68 -1.53
C MET A 7 6.28 -31.23 -1.57
N ASP A 8 7.11 -30.66 -2.44
CA ASP A 8 8.55 -30.88 -2.36
C ASP A 8 9.10 -30.30 -1.03
N PRO A 9 10.05 -30.97 -0.35
CA PRO A 9 10.58 -30.51 0.93
C PRO A 9 11.19 -29.10 0.89
N LEU A 10 11.83 -28.71 -0.23
CA LEU A 10 12.38 -27.35 -0.38
C LEU A 10 11.25 -26.33 -0.49
N MET A 11 10.22 -26.63 -1.27
CA MET A 11 9.05 -25.77 -1.42
C MET A 11 8.29 -25.58 -0.10
N GLU A 12 8.20 -26.62 0.74
CA GLU A 12 7.59 -26.48 2.06
C GLU A 12 8.37 -25.50 2.96
N LYS A 13 9.71 -25.54 2.90
CA LYS A 13 10.57 -24.62 3.64
C LYS A 13 10.43 -23.18 3.16
N GLU A 14 10.36 -22.97 1.86
CA GLU A 14 10.09 -21.64 1.30
C GLU A 14 8.73 -21.09 1.74
N LEU A 15 7.70 -21.94 1.73
CA LEU A 15 6.36 -21.58 2.19
C LEU A 15 6.35 -21.20 3.67
N GLU A 16 7.04 -21.98 4.51
CA GLU A 16 7.19 -21.70 5.94
C GLU A 16 7.86 -20.34 6.19
N LEU A 17 8.95 -20.04 5.47
CA LEU A 17 9.64 -18.75 5.56
C LEU A 17 8.76 -17.60 5.07
N ALA A 18 8.06 -17.77 3.96
CA ALA A 18 7.19 -16.76 3.39
C ALA A 18 6.00 -16.45 4.32
N ALA A 19 5.39 -17.47 4.91
CA ALA A 19 4.33 -17.32 5.90
C ALA A 19 4.84 -16.58 7.15
N LYS A 20 6.03 -16.97 7.65
CA LYS A 20 6.67 -16.32 8.80
C LYS A 20 6.99 -14.84 8.56
N ARG A 21 7.49 -14.48 7.37
CA ARG A 21 7.74 -13.07 7.00
C ARG A 21 6.49 -12.22 7.02
N LYS A 22 5.34 -12.81 6.68
CA LYS A 22 4.04 -12.17 6.71
C LYS A 22 3.34 -12.23 8.08
N GLY A 23 3.90 -12.97 9.04
CA GLY A 23 3.27 -13.20 10.34
C GLY A 23 1.99 -14.03 10.29
N ILE A 24 1.81 -14.86 9.25
CA ILE A 24 0.62 -15.70 9.06
C ILE A 24 0.98 -17.18 9.11
N THR A 25 -0.03 -18.05 9.25
CA THR A 25 0.18 -19.50 9.27
C THR A 25 0.37 -20.07 7.86
N LYS A 26 0.96 -21.27 7.77
CA LYS A 26 1.12 -22.01 6.50
C LYS A 26 -0.21 -22.19 5.78
N SER A 27 -1.28 -22.55 6.50
CA SER A 27 -2.61 -22.73 5.92
C SER A 27 -3.21 -21.42 5.40
N GLN A 28 -3.06 -20.31 6.12
CA GLN A 28 -3.50 -18.99 5.66
C GLN A 28 -2.76 -18.55 4.41
N PHE A 29 -1.45 -18.78 4.35
CA PHE A 29 -0.66 -18.47 3.17
C PHE A 29 -1.14 -19.24 1.93
N ILE A 30 -1.44 -20.54 2.08
CA ILE A 30 -1.98 -21.36 0.99
C ILE A 30 -3.35 -20.86 0.55
N ILE A 31 -4.24 -20.52 1.49
CA ILE A 31 -5.56 -19.97 1.19
C ILE A 31 -5.42 -18.68 0.39
N GLU A 32 -4.58 -17.74 0.82
CA GLU A 32 -4.33 -16.49 0.09
C GLU A 32 -3.79 -16.73 -1.32
N ALA A 33 -2.87 -17.68 -1.47
CA ALA A 33 -2.29 -18.01 -2.76
C ALA A 33 -3.35 -18.59 -3.71
N VAL A 34 -4.23 -19.47 -3.21
CA VAL A 34 -5.34 -20.04 -3.97
C VAL A 34 -6.39 -18.98 -4.29
N GLU A 35 -6.78 -18.14 -3.34
CA GLU A 35 -7.68 -17.02 -3.58
C GLU A 35 -7.15 -16.13 -4.69
N ARG A 36 -5.87 -15.74 -4.61
CA ARG A 36 -5.21 -14.92 -5.64
C ARG A 36 -5.17 -15.62 -6.99
N ALA A 37 -4.84 -16.92 -7.03
CA ALA A 37 -4.81 -17.70 -8.27
C ALA A 37 -6.19 -17.85 -8.92
N LEU A 38 -7.26 -17.88 -8.11
CA LEU A 38 -8.64 -17.88 -8.57
C LEU A 38 -9.18 -16.47 -8.88
N GLY A 39 -8.33 -15.44 -8.85
CA GLY A 39 -8.72 -14.05 -9.11
C GLY A 39 -9.52 -13.40 -7.98
N ARG A 40 -9.65 -14.05 -6.82
CA ARG A 40 -10.23 -13.45 -5.61
C ARG A 40 -9.12 -12.60 -4.97
N LYS A 41 -9.35 -11.29 -4.90
CA LYS A 41 -8.38 -10.28 -4.43
C LYS A 41 -7.21 -10.05 -5.39
N ASP A 42 -7.49 -9.83 -6.67
CA ASP A 42 -6.49 -9.26 -7.57
C ASP A 42 -6.27 -7.76 -7.21
N PRO A 43 -5.13 -7.40 -6.56
CA PRO A 43 -4.87 -6.02 -6.18
C PRO A 43 -4.70 -5.12 -7.41
N TYR A 44 -4.28 -5.70 -8.55
CA TYR A 44 -4.14 -4.96 -9.80
C TYR A 44 -5.52 -4.62 -10.37
N ALA A 45 -6.45 -5.57 -10.42
CA ALA A 45 -7.84 -5.29 -10.80
C ALA A 45 -8.48 -4.23 -9.89
N LEU A 46 -8.26 -4.31 -8.57
CA LEU A 46 -8.74 -3.28 -7.64
C LEU A 46 -8.13 -1.91 -7.94
N MET A 47 -6.83 -1.85 -8.22
CA MET A 47 -6.14 -0.60 -8.60
C MET A 47 -6.68 -0.02 -9.91
N VAL A 48 -6.96 -0.88 -10.90
CA VAL A 48 -7.58 -0.45 -12.17
C VAL A 48 -9.00 0.09 -11.92
N GLN A 49 -9.80 -0.58 -11.09
CA GLN A 49 -11.13 -0.11 -10.71
C GLN A 49 -11.06 1.25 -9.99
N LEU A 50 -10.13 1.40 -9.05
CA LEU A 50 -9.93 2.65 -8.31
C LEU A 50 -9.58 3.80 -9.26
N LYS A 51 -8.66 3.59 -10.21
CA LYS A 51 -8.31 4.61 -11.22
C LYS A 51 -9.49 5.04 -12.07
N VAL A 52 -10.38 4.11 -12.41
CA VAL A 52 -11.61 4.42 -13.15
C VAL A 52 -12.59 5.23 -12.29
N GLU A 53 -12.67 4.95 -10.99
CA GLU A 53 -13.47 5.73 -10.05
C GLU A 53 -12.91 7.13 -9.80
N GLU A 54 -11.59 7.27 -9.64
CA GLU A 54 -10.89 8.55 -9.47
C GLU A 54 -11.01 9.47 -10.71
N ALA A 55 -11.16 8.88 -11.91
CA ALA A 55 -11.39 9.62 -13.14
C ALA A 55 -12.81 10.24 -13.24
N ARG A 56 -13.74 9.87 -12.34
CA ARG A 56 -15.10 10.43 -12.33
C ARG A 56 -15.08 11.90 -11.93
N ALA A 57 -15.92 12.70 -12.58
CA ALA A 57 -15.98 14.15 -12.37
C ALA A 57 -16.27 14.56 -10.92
N GLU A 58 -17.04 13.73 -10.20
CA GLU A 58 -17.36 13.93 -8.78
C GLU A 58 -16.10 13.83 -7.91
N TYR A 59 -15.27 12.82 -8.14
CA TYR A 59 -14.00 12.63 -7.43
C TYR A 59 -13.00 13.73 -7.76
N GLN A 60 -12.95 14.16 -9.03
CA GLN A 60 -12.11 15.28 -9.47
C GLN A 60 -12.53 16.61 -8.82
N ALA A 61 -13.84 16.85 -8.66
CA ALA A 61 -14.36 18.04 -7.98
C ALA A 61 -14.00 18.04 -6.48
N VAL A 62 -14.11 16.88 -5.82
CA VAL A 62 -13.69 16.71 -4.42
C VAL A 62 -12.16 16.87 -4.30
N SER A 63 -11.37 16.24 -5.16
CA SER A 63 -9.91 16.38 -5.17
C SER A 63 -9.46 17.83 -5.34
N LYS A 64 -10.12 18.61 -6.21
CA LYS A 64 -9.84 20.05 -6.37
C LYS A 64 -10.19 20.88 -5.13
N ALA A 65 -11.18 20.45 -4.34
CA ALA A 65 -11.53 21.13 -3.10
C ALA A 65 -10.47 20.92 -1.99
N PHE A 66 -9.64 19.89 -2.11
CA PHE A 66 -8.52 19.60 -1.21
C PHE A 66 -7.15 20.02 -1.79
N ASP A 67 -7.14 20.71 -2.93
CA ASP A 67 -5.92 21.18 -3.58
C ASP A 67 -5.26 22.25 -2.70
N GLY A 68 -4.00 22.02 -2.29
CA GLY A 68 -3.28 22.89 -1.34
C GLY A 68 -3.57 22.65 0.15
N VAL A 69 -4.39 21.66 0.52
CA VAL A 69 -4.52 21.22 1.92
C VAL A 69 -3.37 20.28 2.25
N GLU A 70 -2.59 20.61 3.30
CA GLU A 70 -1.46 19.78 3.77
C GLU A 70 -1.98 18.38 4.16
N GLN A 71 -1.72 17.39 3.31
CA GLN A 71 -2.05 16.00 3.62
C GLN A 71 -0.96 15.42 4.52
N PRO A 72 -1.29 14.53 5.49
CA PRO A 72 -0.33 13.96 6.43
C PRO A 72 0.87 13.22 5.79
N TYR A 73 0.77 12.91 4.49
CA TYR A 73 1.75 12.16 3.72
C TYR A 73 2.35 12.95 2.56
N ASP A 74 2.00 14.23 2.39
CA ASP A 74 2.58 15.05 1.31
C ASP A 74 4.00 15.47 1.69
N SER A 75 4.95 14.57 1.38
CA SER A 75 6.30 14.63 1.90
C SER A 75 7.12 15.83 1.40
N GLU A 76 6.83 16.37 0.21
CA GLU A 76 7.62 17.48 -0.34
C GLU A 76 7.15 18.84 0.19
N ALA A 77 5.84 19.10 0.16
CA ALA A 77 5.27 20.32 0.70
C ALA A 77 5.48 20.40 2.22
N SER A 78 5.25 19.30 2.94
CA SER A 78 5.50 19.20 4.38
C SER A 78 6.99 19.40 4.71
N ARG A 79 7.90 18.87 3.88
CA ARG A 79 9.35 19.08 4.05
C ARG A 79 9.75 20.53 3.83
N ALA A 80 9.23 21.18 2.79
CA ALA A 80 9.48 22.60 2.54
C ALA A 80 8.98 23.47 3.70
N ALA A 81 7.78 23.19 4.22
CA ALA A 81 7.21 23.89 5.37
C ALA A 81 8.03 23.68 6.66
N LEU A 82 8.49 22.45 6.92
CA LEU A 82 9.37 22.14 8.05
C LEU A 82 10.72 22.86 7.94
N VAL A 83 11.34 22.87 6.75
CA VAL A 83 12.59 23.58 6.51
C VAL A 83 12.41 25.09 6.70
N ALA A 84 11.31 25.66 6.22
CA ALA A 84 10.99 27.08 6.44
C ALA A 84 10.83 27.41 7.94
N LYS A 85 10.08 26.59 8.69
CA LYS A 85 9.93 26.75 10.14
C LYS A 85 11.27 26.67 10.88
N LEU A 86 12.15 25.73 10.50
CA LEU A 86 13.48 25.59 11.08
C LEU A 86 14.37 26.79 10.76
N ARG A 87 14.37 27.28 9.52
CA ARG A 87 15.12 28.49 9.13
C ARG A 87 14.68 29.72 9.91
N ALA A 88 13.36 29.91 10.07
CA ALA A 88 12.80 31.01 10.87
C ALA A 88 13.18 30.90 12.35
N LYS A 89 13.17 29.69 12.92
CA LYS A 89 13.55 29.47 14.33
C LYS A 89 15.04 29.66 14.59
N HIS A 90 15.89 29.37 13.62
CA HIS A 90 17.35 29.39 13.78
C HIS A 90 18.04 30.59 13.11
N GLY A 91 17.28 31.56 12.59
CA GLY A 91 17.82 32.80 12.02
C GLY A 91 18.64 32.60 10.73
N LEU A 92 18.41 31.50 10.00
CA LEU A 92 19.12 31.15 8.77
C LEU A 92 18.40 31.68 7.53
N SER A 93 17.94 32.94 7.56
CA SER A 93 17.51 33.63 6.34
C SER A 93 18.77 34.04 5.57
N ALA A 94 18.93 33.51 4.36
CA ALA A 94 19.88 34.08 3.41
C ALA A 94 19.34 35.44 2.97
N ASP A 95 20.12 36.50 3.20
CA ASP A 95 19.98 37.78 2.51
C ASP A 95 20.01 37.59 0.98
#